data_AF-E1QUW1-F1
#
_entry.id   AF-E1QUW1-F1
#
_cell.length_a   1.000
_cell.length_b   1.000
_cell.length_c   1.000
_cell.angle_alpha   90.00
_cell.angle_beta   90.00
_cell.angle_gamma   90.00
#
_symmetry.space_group_name_H-M   'P 1'
#
loop_
_entity.id
_entity.type
_entity.pdbx_description
1 polymer ?
#
loop_
_entity_poly.entity_id
_entity_poly.type
_entity_poly.pdbx_seq_one_letter_code
_entity_poly.pdbx_strand_id
1 'polypeptide(L)'
;MPGKVLVVGVVVAVVVIAIALILLMHPFASKPSVAYLTVNAPYAFLRPLGSGQYELFYYDQQGNLHDLGTYNVSSTVLSEAVNEINSFNQQNAGTMINGQNFIPLSYEVVIGNSTGVVKIPIQGDTILLDKVNPGYWTVLVTDQNDLTKLAYALDVGYKEAAIVASTSDLWYQPGVGTVLTETLNLQSMSGFVGGYVIVMNNGTLVPWGFGGGNTGYYLQFITQASGTGYS
;
A
#
# COMPACT_ATOMS: atom_id res chain seq x y z
N MET A 1 -34.26 -3.04 65.73
CA MET A 1 -33.44 -2.25 64.78
C MET A 1 -33.64 -2.78 63.36
N PRO A 2 -34.66 -2.31 62.60
CA PRO A 2 -34.93 -2.76 61.22
C PRO A 2 -34.48 -1.76 60.13
N GLY A 3 -34.25 -0.49 60.50
CA GLY A 3 -34.03 0.60 59.51
C GLY A 3 -32.68 0.55 58.78
N LYS A 4 -31.62 0.00 59.39
CA LYS A 4 -30.28 -0.03 58.75
C LYS A 4 -30.20 -1.05 57.62
N VAL A 5 -30.89 -2.18 57.71
CA VAL A 5 -30.87 -3.24 56.68
C VAL A 5 -31.70 -2.83 55.46
N LEU A 6 -32.83 -2.15 55.66
CA LEU A 6 -33.67 -1.64 54.58
C LEU A 6 -32.95 -0.56 53.77
N VAL A 7 -32.27 0.38 54.44
CA VAL A 7 -31.51 1.45 53.77
C VAL A 7 -30.36 0.89 52.95
N VAL A 8 -29.62 -0.10 53.47
CA VAL A 8 -28.53 -0.75 52.73
C VAL A 8 -29.07 -1.52 51.52
N GLY A 9 -30.19 -2.23 51.65
CA GLY A 9 -30.82 -2.94 50.54
C GLY A 9 -31.30 -2.02 49.41
N VAL A 10 -31.90 -0.87 49.77
CA VAL A 10 -32.36 0.13 48.79
C VAL A 10 -31.17 0.81 48.08
N VAL A 11 -30.11 1.13 48.81
CA VAL A 11 -28.90 1.75 48.22
C VAL A 11 -28.22 0.80 47.23
N VAL A 12 -28.09 -0.48 47.58
CA VAL A 12 -27.49 -1.48 46.67
C VAL A 12 -28.35 -1.68 45.41
N ALA A 13 -29.67 -1.74 45.55
CA ALA A 13 -30.57 -1.90 44.41
C ALA A 13 -30.51 -0.69 43.45
N VAL A 14 -30.44 0.54 43.98
CA VAL A 14 -30.34 1.76 43.17
C VAL A 14 -29.00 1.83 42.43
N VAL A 15 -27.90 1.44 43.08
CA VAL A 15 -26.57 1.42 42.44
C VAL A 15 -26.51 0.37 41.32
N VAL A 16 -27.09 -0.82 41.52
CA VAL A 16 -27.13 -1.87 40.49
C VAL A 16 -27.98 -1.45 39.29
N ILE A 17 -29.14 -0.82 39.52
CA ILE A 17 -30.00 -0.29 38.46
C ILE A 17 -29.30 0.85 37.71
N ALA A 18 -28.60 1.74 38.41
CA ALA A 18 -27.85 2.83 37.80
C ALA A 18 -26.69 2.31 36.93
N ILE A 19 -25.94 1.31 37.39
CA ILE A 19 -24.86 0.69 36.60
C ILE A 19 -25.42 -0.09 35.40
N ALA A 20 -26.53 -0.82 35.58
CA ALA A 20 -27.19 -1.52 34.48
C ALA A 20 -27.75 -0.54 33.44
N LEU A 21 -28.33 0.58 33.87
CA LEU A 21 -28.76 1.67 32.99
C LEU A 21 -27.58 2.34 32.30
N ILE A 22 -26.46 2.58 32.99
CA ILE A 22 -25.25 3.12 32.35
C ILE A 22 -24.71 2.13 31.32
N LEU A 23 -24.68 0.83 31.59
CA LEU A 23 -24.24 -0.20 30.64
C LEU A 23 -25.22 -0.39 29.47
N LEU A 24 -26.53 -0.18 29.68
CA LEU A 24 -27.56 -0.18 28.63
C LEU A 24 -27.60 1.14 27.83
N MET A 25 -27.18 2.25 28.43
CA MET A 25 -27.14 3.59 27.84
C MET A 25 -25.79 3.93 27.20
N HIS A 26 -24.75 3.11 27.38
CA HIS A 26 -23.64 3.08 26.42
C HIS A 26 -24.20 2.39 25.18
N PRO A 27 -24.64 3.15 24.15
CA PRO A 27 -25.01 2.50 22.93
C PRO A 27 -23.73 1.79 22.49
N PHE A 28 -23.86 0.53 22.09
CA PHE A 28 -22.97 -0.11 21.14
C PHE A 28 -22.25 0.97 20.37
N ALA A 29 -20.95 1.19 20.61
CA ALA A 29 -20.17 2.13 19.83
C ALA A 29 -20.33 1.63 18.40
N SER A 30 -21.26 2.24 17.68
CA SER A 30 -21.71 1.77 16.39
C SER A 30 -20.46 1.87 15.55
N LYS A 31 -19.90 0.72 15.16
CA LYS A 31 -18.70 0.69 14.31
C LYS A 31 -18.94 1.72 13.20
N PRO A 32 -18.00 2.65 12.95
CA PRO A 32 -18.24 3.72 12.00
C PRO A 32 -18.77 3.11 10.70
N SER A 33 -19.81 3.70 10.12
CA SER A 33 -20.31 3.23 8.83
C SER A 33 -19.19 3.32 7.80
N VAL A 34 -19.13 2.35 6.89
CA VAL A 34 -18.19 2.43 5.76
C VAL A 34 -18.62 3.58 4.85
N ALA A 35 -17.75 4.57 4.71
CA ALA A 35 -17.86 5.64 3.73
C ALA A 35 -16.90 5.37 2.56
N TYR A 36 -17.10 6.06 1.44
CA TYR A 36 -16.17 6.01 0.31
C TYR A 36 -15.58 7.39 0.08
N LEU A 37 -14.27 7.49 0.23
CA LEU A 37 -13.52 8.65 -0.27
C LEU A 37 -13.39 8.50 -1.78
N THR A 38 -13.81 9.55 -2.50
CA THR A 38 -13.73 9.58 -3.96
C THR A 38 -12.59 10.49 -4.37
N VAL A 39 -11.65 9.94 -5.14
CA VAL A 39 -10.49 10.66 -5.68
C VAL A 39 -10.67 10.76 -7.19
N ASN A 40 -10.72 11.99 -7.71
CA ASN A 40 -10.90 12.25 -9.14
C ASN A 40 -9.55 12.22 -9.88
N ALA A 41 -8.88 11.07 -9.80
CA ALA A 41 -7.59 10.80 -10.42
C ALA A 41 -7.53 9.33 -10.86
N PRO A 42 -6.68 8.99 -11.86
CA PRO A 42 -6.52 7.61 -12.29
C PRO A 42 -5.94 6.72 -11.18
N TYR A 43 -5.05 7.29 -10.35
CA TYR A 43 -4.44 6.60 -9.23
C TYR A 43 -4.55 7.38 -7.92
N ALA A 44 -4.49 6.63 -6.83
CA ALA A 44 -4.24 7.12 -5.49
C ALA A 44 -3.20 6.21 -4.83
N PHE A 45 -2.33 6.79 -4.01
CA PHE A 45 -1.17 6.12 -3.45
C PHE A 45 -1.24 6.11 -1.93
N LEU A 46 -0.82 4.99 -1.33
CA LEU A 46 -0.60 4.87 0.10
C LEU A 46 0.89 4.69 0.35
N ARG A 47 1.54 5.70 0.90
CA ARG A 47 2.94 5.62 1.31
C ARG A 47 3.06 5.24 2.78
N PRO A 48 3.80 4.19 3.13
CA PRO A 48 3.95 3.76 4.51
C PRO A 48 4.69 4.82 5.33
N LEU A 49 4.14 5.17 6.48
CA LEU A 49 4.79 6.01 7.50
C LEU A 49 5.34 5.17 8.68
N GLY A 50 5.00 3.88 8.71
CA GLY A 50 5.32 2.95 9.81
C GLY A 50 4.10 2.63 10.67
N SER A 51 4.21 1.57 11.48
CA SER A 51 3.17 1.15 12.44
C SER A 51 1.77 0.93 11.84
N GLY A 52 1.68 0.58 10.55
CA GLY A 52 0.41 0.37 9.84
C GLY A 52 -0.30 1.65 9.38
N GLN A 53 0.35 2.82 9.53
CA GLN A 53 -0.14 4.09 9.03
C GLN A 53 0.43 4.42 7.66
N TYR A 54 -0.40 5.06 6.84
CA TYR A 54 -0.07 5.43 5.48
C TYR A 54 -0.53 6.87 5.19
N GLU A 55 0.32 7.61 4.48
CA GLU A 55 -0.04 8.86 3.82
C GLU A 55 -0.81 8.53 2.54
N LEU A 56 -2.03 9.06 2.41
CA LEU A 56 -2.85 8.92 1.20
C LEU A 56 -2.71 10.19 0.35
N PHE A 57 -2.30 10.02 -0.91
CA PHE A 57 -2.12 11.14 -1.83
C PHE A 57 -2.40 10.75 -3.29
N TYR A 58 -2.47 11.74 -4.17
CA TYR A 58 -2.47 11.55 -5.63
C TYR A 58 -1.82 12.75 -6.33
N TYR A 59 -1.47 12.60 -7.61
CA TYR A 59 -1.09 13.71 -8.47
C TYR A 59 -2.22 14.07 -9.43
N ASP A 60 -2.48 15.37 -9.61
CA ASP A 60 -3.39 15.80 -10.67
C ASP A 60 -2.73 15.73 -12.06
N GLN A 61 -3.52 15.97 -13.11
CA GLN A 61 -3.03 15.95 -14.50
C GLN A 61 -1.94 17.01 -14.79
N GLN A 62 -1.77 18.00 -13.92
CA GLN A 62 -0.71 19.01 -14.01
C GLN A 62 0.53 18.61 -13.21
N GLY A 63 0.49 17.47 -12.52
CA GLY A 63 1.57 16.95 -11.69
C GLY A 63 1.66 17.59 -10.31
N ASN A 64 0.63 18.29 -9.84
CA ASN A 64 0.61 18.79 -8.46
C ASN A 64 0.23 17.67 -7.49
N LEU A 65 0.93 17.60 -6.37
CA LEU A 65 0.63 16.68 -5.29
C LEU A 65 -0.59 17.16 -4.50
N HIS A 66 -1.53 16.24 -4.24
CA HIS A 66 -2.66 16.43 -3.35
C HIS A 66 -2.59 15.42 -2.21
N ASP A 67 -2.31 15.91 -1.00
CA ASP A 67 -2.36 15.13 0.24
C ASP A 67 -3.80 15.04 0.76
N LEU A 68 -4.26 13.82 1.02
CA LEU A 68 -5.60 13.50 1.51
C LEU A 68 -5.62 13.07 2.99
N GLY A 69 -4.46 13.06 3.64
CA GLY A 69 -4.25 12.79 5.05
C GLY A 69 -3.63 11.43 5.36
N THR A 70 -3.48 11.17 6.65
CA THR A 70 -2.92 9.92 7.17
C THR A 70 -4.02 8.99 7.65
N TYR A 71 -3.93 7.71 7.27
CA TYR A 71 -4.90 6.68 7.61
C TYR A 71 -4.21 5.42 8.13
N ASN A 72 -4.90 4.68 9.00
CA ASN A 72 -4.57 3.27 9.22
C ASN A 72 -5.02 2.47 7.99
N VAL A 73 -4.34 1.36 7.68
CA VAL A 73 -4.76 0.47 6.59
C VAL A 73 -4.98 -0.94 7.11
N SER A 74 -6.16 -1.49 6.85
CA SER A 74 -6.51 -2.87 7.17
C SER A 74 -6.55 -3.70 5.90
N SER A 75 -5.58 -4.61 5.77
CA SER A 75 -5.58 -5.66 4.73
C SER A 75 -4.68 -6.82 5.12
N THR A 76 -5.20 -8.04 4.97
CA THR A 76 -4.42 -9.27 5.21
C THR A 76 -3.36 -9.42 4.14
N VAL A 77 -3.75 -9.19 2.89
CA VAL A 77 -2.92 -9.25 1.69
C VAL A 77 -1.75 -8.26 1.76
N LEU A 78 -2.02 -7.01 2.14
CA LEU A 78 -0.98 -6.00 2.35
C LEU A 78 -0.04 -6.41 3.49
N SER A 79 -0.59 -6.91 4.59
CA SER A 79 0.22 -7.32 5.75
C SER A 79 1.20 -8.45 5.39
N GLU A 80 0.75 -9.44 4.60
CA GLU A 80 1.59 -10.51 4.07
C GLU A 80 2.70 -9.96 3.17
N ALA A 81 2.35 -9.13 2.18
CA ALA A 81 3.31 -8.51 1.27
C ALA A 81 4.38 -7.68 2.00
N VAL A 82 3.98 -6.88 3.00
CA VAL A 82 4.91 -6.08 3.81
C VAL A 82 5.84 -6.97 4.63
N ASN A 83 5.34 -8.09 5.17
CA ASN A 83 6.18 -9.04 5.89
C ASN A 83 7.20 -9.72 4.97
N GLU A 84 6.82 -10.06 3.75
CA GLU A 84 7.70 -10.63 2.73
C GLU A 84 8.82 -9.64 2.35
N ILE A 85 8.46 -8.39 2.03
CA ILE A 85 9.44 -7.32 1.71
C ILE A 85 10.40 -7.09 2.88
N ASN A 86 9.88 -6.98 4.11
CA ASN A 86 10.71 -6.77 5.29
C ASN A 86 11.65 -7.95 5.55
N SER A 87 11.15 -9.18 5.38
CA SER A 87 11.96 -10.39 5.54
C SER A 87 13.07 -10.47 4.49
N PHE A 88 12.75 -10.14 3.23
CA PHE A 88 13.72 -10.05 2.15
C PHE A 88 14.81 -9.04 2.46
N ASN A 89 14.43 -7.82 2.87
CA ASN A 89 15.36 -6.75 3.22
C ASN A 89 16.27 -7.14 4.40
N GLN A 90 15.72 -7.82 5.42
CA GLN A 90 16.50 -8.28 6.57
C GLN A 90 17.50 -9.39 6.21
N GLN A 91 17.10 -10.33 5.36
CA GLN A 91 17.96 -11.45 4.94
C GLN A 91 19.15 -10.99 4.09
N ASN A 92 18.99 -9.91 3.33
CA ASN A 92 20.00 -9.40 2.42
C ASN A 92 20.73 -8.15 2.93
N ALA A 93 20.41 -7.68 4.13
CA ALA A 93 21.07 -6.52 4.72
C ALA A 93 22.60 -6.71 4.80
N GLY A 94 23.35 -5.83 4.13
CA GLY A 94 24.81 -5.86 4.10
C GLY A 94 25.43 -6.91 3.17
N THR A 95 24.62 -7.60 2.36
CA THR A 95 25.13 -8.51 1.32
C THR A 95 25.44 -7.77 0.02
N MET A 96 26.04 -8.47 -0.93
CA MET A 96 26.21 -8.01 -2.30
C MET A 96 25.37 -8.86 -3.25
N ILE A 97 24.69 -8.19 -4.18
CA ILE A 97 23.92 -8.80 -5.26
C ILE A 97 24.52 -8.34 -6.58
N ASN A 98 24.90 -9.28 -7.44
CA ASN A 98 25.57 -9.02 -8.72
C ASN A 98 26.81 -8.09 -8.62
N GLY A 99 27.61 -8.24 -7.56
CA GLY A 99 28.80 -7.43 -7.32
C GLY A 99 28.52 -5.99 -6.84
N GLN A 100 27.27 -5.68 -6.50
CA GLN A 100 26.83 -4.39 -5.99
C GLN A 100 26.25 -4.54 -4.59
N ASN A 101 26.33 -3.50 -3.76
CA ASN A 101 25.76 -3.55 -2.41
C ASN A 101 24.24 -3.66 -2.49
N PHE A 102 23.65 -4.50 -1.64
CA PHE A 102 22.21 -4.60 -1.49
C PHE A 102 21.58 -3.24 -1.16
N ILE A 103 20.47 -2.93 -1.83
CA ILE A 103 19.62 -1.78 -1.61
C ILE A 103 18.29 -2.28 -1.02
N PRO A 104 17.92 -1.87 0.21
CA PRO A 104 16.62 -2.24 0.77
C PRO A 104 15.48 -1.74 -0.12
N LEU A 105 14.56 -2.65 -0.48
CA LEU A 105 13.38 -2.31 -1.26
C LEU A 105 12.37 -1.58 -0.37
N SER A 106 11.90 -0.44 -0.85
CA SER A 106 10.77 0.29 -0.32
C SER A 106 9.51 0.02 -1.14
N TYR A 107 8.35 0.37 -0.59
CA TYR A 107 7.07 0.10 -1.22
C TYR A 107 6.05 1.21 -1.05
N GLU A 108 5.08 1.23 -1.96
CA GLU A 108 3.86 2.03 -1.88
C GLU A 108 2.69 1.18 -2.38
N VAL A 109 1.48 1.40 -1.85
CA VAL A 109 0.28 0.79 -2.41
C VAL A 109 -0.27 1.73 -3.47
N VAL A 110 -0.55 1.24 -4.67
CA VAL A 110 -1.30 1.96 -5.68
C VAL A 110 -2.73 1.42 -5.74
N ILE A 111 -3.70 2.32 -5.74
CA ILE A 111 -5.11 2.03 -5.96
C ILE A 111 -5.51 2.76 -7.24
N GLY A 112 -6.02 2.03 -8.23
CA GLY A 112 -6.35 2.58 -9.54
C GLY A 112 -7.63 2.00 -10.12
N ASN A 113 -8.18 2.65 -11.14
CA ASN A 113 -9.18 2.02 -12.00
C ASN A 113 -9.20 2.62 -13.40
N SER A 114 -9.83 1.90 -14.33
CA SER A 114 -9.97 2.31 -15.73
C SER A 114 -10.95 3.48 -15.94
N THR A 115 -11.61 3.97 -14.89
CA THR A 115 -12.64 5.02 -14.98
C THR A 115 -12.11 6.42 -14.67
N GLY A 116 -10.87 6.54 -14.17
CA GLY A 116 -10.27 7.81 -13.76
C GLY A 116 -10.83 8.37 -12.45
N VAL A 117 -11.56 7.54 -11.67
CA VAL A 117 -12.18 7.94 -10.41
C VAL A 117 -12.02 6.84 -9.38
N VAL A 118 -11.01 6.93 -8.53
CA VAL A 118 -10.72 5.95 -7.49
C VAL A 118 -11.68 6.09 -6.30
N LYS A 119 -12.21 4.96 -5.82
CA LYS A 119 -13.09 4.90 -4.64
C LYS A 119 -12.45 4.08 -3.54
N ILE A 120 -12.16 4.72 -2.42
CA ILE A 120 -11.44 4.12 -1.30
C ILE A 120 -12.42 3.92 -0.13
N PRO A 121 -12.69 2.68 0.30
CA PRO A 121 -13.55 2.40 1.43
C PRO A 121 -12.86 2.77 2.75
N ILE A 122 -13.48 3.64 3.54
CA ILE A 122 -12.97 4.13 4.81
C ILE A 122 -13.98 3.83 5.92
N GLN A 123 -13.48 3.36 7.06
CA GLN A 123 -14.24 3.16 8.30
C GLN A 123 -13.53 3.92 9.44
N GLY A 124 -14.06 5.09 9.81
CA GLY A 124 -13.38 5.97 10.75
C GLY A 124 -12.11 6.55 10.13
N ASP A 125 -10.96 6.24 10.71
CA ASP A 125 -9.61 6.61 10.24
C ASP A 125 -8.90 5.48 9.50
N THR A 126 -9.61 4.38 9.20
CA THR A 126 -9.03 3.16 8.64
C THR A 126 -9.51 2.93 7.22
N ILE A 127 -8.58 2.79 6.27
CA ILE A 127 -8.83 2.32 4.93
C ILE A 127 -9.00 0.80 4.95
N LEU A 128 -10.11 0.31 4.40
CA LEU A 128 -10.43 -1.11 4.32
C LEU A 128 -10.00 -1.67 2.95
N LEU A 129 -8.69 -1.83 2.75
CA LEU A 129 -8.13 -2.17 1.43
C LEU A 129 -8.62 -3.54 0.90
N ASP A 130 -8.93 -4.51 1.78
CA ASP A 130 -9.56 -5.79 1.39
C ASP A 130 -10.99 -5.64 0.82
N LYS A 131 -11.60 -4.46 0.93
CA LYS A 131 -12.89 -4.13 0.28
C LYS A 131 -12.74 -3.45 -1.08
N VAL A 132 -11.53 -3.06 -1.47
CA VAL A 132 -11.23 -2.61 -2.83
C VAL A 132 -11.19 -3.86 -3.73
N ASN A 133 -11.70 -3.75 -4.96
CA ASN A 133 -11.58 -4.86 -5.91
C ASN A 133 -10.10 -5.25 -6.02
N PRO A 134 -9.74 -6.53 -5.85
CA PRO A 134 -8.33 -6.92 -5.84
C PRO A 134 -7.59 -6.63 -7.17
N GLY A 135 -8.30 -6.55 -8.30
CA GLY A 135 -7.69 -6.12 -9.58
C GLY A 135 -7.44 -4.61 -9.70
N TYR A 136 -7.82 -3.82 -8.69
CA TYR A 136 -7.75 -2.35 -8.68
C TYR A 136 -6.72 -1.80 -7.69
N TRP A 137 -5.91 -2.66 -7.09
CA TRP A 137 -4.79 -2.21 -6.27
C TRP A 137 -3.63 -3.20 -6.29
N THR A 138 -2.42 -2.74 -6.00
CA THR A 138 -1.23 -3.57 -5.83
C THR A 138 -0.19 -2.87 -4.95
N VAL A 139 0.81 -3.61 -4.48
CA VAL A 139 1.99 -3.08 -3.81
C VAL A 139 3.11 -2.92 -4.83
N LEU A 140 3.53 -1.68 -5.08
CA LEU A 140 4.71 -1.38 -5.89
C LEU A 140 5.95 -1.46 -5.02
N VAL A 141 7.04 -2.02 -5.55
CA VAL A 141 8.33 -2.16 -4.85
C VAL A 141 9.48 -1.62 -5.71
N THR A 142 10.36 -0.83 -5.11
CA THR A 142 11.54 -0.22 -5.78
C THR A 142 12.51 0.36 -4.72
N ASP A 143 13.53 1.10 -5.13
CA ASP A 143 14.36 1.92 -4.23
C ASP A 143 13.56 3.10 -3.63
N GLN A 144 13.90 3.49 -2.41
CA GLN A 144 13.24 4.59 -1.70
C GLN A 144 13.24 5.92 -2.49
N ASN A 145 14.30 6.20 -3.26
CA ASN A 145 14.43 7.43 -4.04
C ASN A 145 13.59 7.45 -5.32
N ASP A 146 13.01 6.30 -5.67
CA ASP A 146 12.27 6.07 -6.91
C ASP A 146 10.76 5.97 -6.71
N LEU A 147 10.28 5.76 -5.47
CA LEU A 147 8.85 5.69 -5.14
C LEU A 147 8.06 6.91 -5.66
N THR A 148 8.52 8.12 -5.34
CA THR A 148 7.89 9.36 -5.80
C THR A 148 7.87 9.47 -7.33
N LYS A 149 8.93 8.98 -8.01
CA LYS A 149 9.00 9.01 -9.47
C LYS A 149 8.00 8.04 -10.09
N LEU A 150 7.84 6.85 -9.51
CA LEU A 150 6.82 5.89 -9.93
C LEU A 150 5.43 6.48 -9.78
N ALA A 151 5.08 6.98 -8.59
CA ALA A 151 3.76 7.56 -8.34
C ALA A 151 3.45 8.71 -9.31
N TYR A 152 4.40 9.63 -9.49
CA TYR A 152 4.28 10.73 -10.45
C TYR A 152 4.13 10.24 -11.89
N ALA A 153 4.96 9.30 -12.32
CA ALA A 153 4.93 8.76 -13.67
C ALA A 153 3.58 8.12 -14.00
N LEU A 154 2.98 7.41 -13.04
CA LEU A 154 1.69 6.75 -13.25
C LEU A 154 0.55 7.75 -13.46
N ASP A 155 0.52 8.87 -12.73
CA ASP A 155 -0.53 9.88 -12.87
C ASP A 155 -0.30 10.86 -14.04
N VAL A 156 0.95 11.29 -14.24
CA VAL A 156 1.29 12.34 -15.23
C VAL A 156 1.69 11.76 -16.58
N GLY A 157 2.04 10.48 -16.62
CA GLY A 157 2.45 9.76 -17.81
C GLY A 157 3.95 9.54 -17.89
N TYR A 158 4.31 8.51 -18.64
CA TYR A 158 5.67 8.07 -18.91
C TYR A 158 5.79 7.67 -20.38
N LYS A 159 7.03 7.51 -20.85
CA LYS A 159 7.31 7.17 -22.25
C LYS A 159 6.90 5.73 -22.55
N GLU A 160 7.35 4.80 -21.72
CA GLU A 160 7.03 3.37 -21.84
C GLU A 160 7.27 2.61 -20.53
N ALA A 161 6.62 1.46 -20.38
CA ALA A 161 6.87 0.50 -19.32
C ALA A 161 7.16 -0.86 -19.96
N ALA A 162 8.19 -1.55 -19.49
CA ALA A 162 8.67 -2.78 -20.12
C ALA A 162 9.28 -3.75 -19.12
N ILE A 163 9.25 -5.04 -19.48
CA ILE A 163 10.08 -6.08 -18.86
C ILE A 163 11.49 -5.93 -19.44
N VAL A 164 12.49 -5.95 -18.58
CA VAL A 164 13.90 -5.91 -18.98
C VAL A 164 14.32 -7.29 -19.49
N ALA A 165 14.83 -7.36 -20.72
CA ALA A 165 15.33 -8.61 -21.28
C ALA A 165 16.55 -9.12 -20.51
N SER A 166 16.68 -10.44 -20.31
CA SER A 166 17.81 -11.05 -19.56
C SER A 166 19.19 -10.77 -20.17
N THR A 167 19.24 -10.37 -21.44
CA THR A 167 20.48 -10.00 -22.16
C THR A 167 20.79 -8.51 -22.11
N SER A 168 20.00 -7.69 -21.41
CA SER A 168 20.19 -6.23 -21.36
C SER A 168 21.39 -5.85 -20.49
N ASP A 169 22.12 -4.80 -20.88
CA ASP A 169 23.21 -4.27 -20.04
C ASP A 169 22.68 -3.55 -18.78
N LEU A 170 21.37 -3.27 -18.70
CA LEU A 170 20.73 -2.66 -17.53
C LEU A 170 20.96 -3.46 -16.24
N TRP A 171 21.05 -4.79 -16.33
CA TRP A 171 21.30 -5.67 -15.18
C TRP A 171 22.62 -5.38 -14.45
N TYR A 172 23.58 -4.76 -15.13
CA TYR A 172 24.91 -4.47 -14.61
C TYR A 172 25.10 -3.01 -14.22
N GLN A 173 24.11 -2.14 -14.46
CA GLN A 173 24.18 -0.73 -14.08
C GLN A 173 23.99 -0.56 -12.57
N PRO A 174 24.87 0.17 -11.86
CA PRO A 174 24.68 0.48 -10.45
C PRO A 174 23.35 1.21 -10.18
N GLY A 175 22.65 0.81 -9.12
CA GLY A 175 21.32 1.33 -8.78
C GLY A 175 20.23 0.63 -9.59
N VAL A 176 20.16 0.87 -10.90
CA VAL A 176 19.11 0.29 -11.76
C VAL A 176 19.17 -1.24 -11.76
N GLY A 177 20.33 -1.81 -12.09
CA GLY A 177 20.55 -3.25 -12.12
C GLY A 177 20.43 -3.91 -10.75
N THR A 178 20.78 -3.18 -9.68
CA THR A 178 20.62 -3.63 -8.29
C THR A 178 19.14 -3.90 -8.00
N VAL A 179 18.29 -2.88 -8.19
CA VAL A 179 16.85 -2.97 -7.90
C VAL A 179 16.14 -3.96 -8.84
N LEU A 180 16.54 -4.03 -10.12
CA LEU A 180 16.02 -5.05 -11.04
C LEU A 180 16.30 -6.46 -10.53
N THR A 181 17.52 -6.72 -10.07
CA THR A 181 17.91 -8.05 -9.54
C THR A 181 17.20 -8.35 -8.22
N GLU A 182 17.09 -7.36 -7.34
CA GLU A 182 16.44 -7.49 -6.03
C GLU A 182 14.94 -7.76 -6.17
N THR A 183 14.25 -7.06 -7.06
CA THR A 183 12.82 -7.30 -7.32
C THR A 183 12.59 -8.68 -7.95
N LEU A 184 13.49 -9.17 -8.81
CA LEU A 184 13.46 -10.56 -9.28
C LEU A 184 13.75 -11.58 -8.18
N ASN A 185 14.67 -11.30 -7.27
CA ASN A 185 14.95 -12.19 -6.14
C ASN A 185 13.76 -12.22 -5.16
N LEU A 186 13.10 -11.09 -4.93
CA LEU A 186 11.89 -10.99 -4.10
C LEU A 186 10.76 -11.88 -4.64
N GLN A 187 10.62 -12.03 -5.97
CA GLN A 187 9.65 -12.94 -6.58
C GLN A 187 9.78 -14.40 -6.09
N SER A 188 10.96 -14.83 -5.61
CA SER A 188 11.13 -16.16 -5.01
C SER A 188 10.34 -16.38 -3.71
N MET A 189 9.90 -15.31 -3.04
CA MET A 189 9.14 -15.34 -1.79
C MET A 189 7.61 -15.45 -1.99
N SER A 190 7.17 -15.71 -3.24
CA SER A 190 5.78 -15.77 -3.71
C SER A 190 5.10 -14.40 -3.86
N GLY A 191 4.11 -14.29 -4.75
CA GLY A 191 3.23 -13.13 -4.84
C GLY A 191 3.78 -11.83 -5.44
N PHE A 192 5.09 -11.75 -5.71
CA PHE A 192 5.74 -10.63 -6.39
C PHE A 192 6.19 -10.98 -7.81
N VAL A 193 6.27 -9.96 -8.66
CA VAL A 193 6.86 -10.01 -9.99
C VAL A 193 7.84 -8.86 -10.13
N GLY A 194 9.06 -9.15 -10.57
CA GLY A 194 10.15 -8.18 -10.69
C GLY A 194 10.67 -8.02 -12.11
N GLY A 195 11.73 -7.22 -12.26
CA GLY A 195 12.43 -7.04 -13.54
C GLY A 195 11.73 -6.08 -14.51
N TYR A 196 10.93 -5.14 -14.01
CA TYR A 196 10.27 -4.12 -14.82
C TYR A 196 11.00 -2.78 -14.73
N VAL A 197 10.81 -1.95 -15.74
CA VAL A 197 11.28 -0.57 -15.77
C VAL A 197 10.16 0.34 -16.29
N ILE A 198 10.03 1.54 -15.69
CA ILE A 198 9.37 2.68 -16.32
C ILE A 198 10.45 3.59 -16.91
N VAL A 199 10.25 4.02 -18.15
CA VAL A 199 11.06 5.05 -18.79
C VAL A 199 10.28 6.36 -18.72
N MET A 200 10.76 7.30 -17.93
CA MET A 200 10.17 8.64 -17.84
C MET A 200 10.38 9.44 -19.15
N ASN A 201 9.59 10.49 -19.36
CA ASN A 201 9.68 11.34 -20.56
C ASN A 201 11.06 12.02 -20.74
N ASN A 202 11.81 12.20 -19.65
CA ASN A 202 13.17 12.75 -19.66
C ASN A 202 14.27 11.66 -19.84
N GLY A 203 13.90 10.39 -20.07
CA GLY A 203 14.82 9.27 -20.23
C GLY A 203 15.30 8.63 -18.92
N THR A 204 14.83 9.08 -17.76
CA THR A 204 15.14 8.42 -16.49
C THR A 204 14.51 7.03 -16.44
N LEU A 205 15.30 6.02 -16.11
CA LEU A 205 14.85 4.65 -15.89
C LEU A 205 14.53 4.46 -14.40
N VAL A 206 13.35 3.93 -14.13
CA VAL A 206 12.89 3.63 -12.78
C VAL A 206 12.62 2.14 -12.69
N PRO A 207 13.53 1.33 -12.10
CA PRO A 207 13.34 -0.10 -11.94
C PRO A 207 12.29 -0.38 -10.87
N TRP A 208 11.46 -1.40 -11.06
CA TRP A 208 10.39 -1.70 -10.12
C TRP A 208 9.90 -3.15 -10.24
N GLY A 209 9.13 -3.55 -9.24
CA GLY A 209 8.31 -4.75 -9.23
C GLY A 209 6.97 -4.47 -8.57
N PHE A 210 6.10 -5.46 -8.56
CA PHE A 210 4.79 -5.35 -7.93
C PHE A 210 4.32 -6.69 -7.37
N GLY A 211 3.40 -6.64 -6.41
CA GLY A 211 2.86 -7.84 -5.78
C GLY A 211 1.81 -7.56 -4.73
N GLY A 212 1.32 -8.62 -4.11
CA GLY A 212 0.29 -8.56 -3.07
C GLY A 212 -0.04 -9.95 -2.54
N GLY A 213 0.97 -10.76 -2.23
CA GLY A 213 0.78 -12.15 -1.80
C GLY A 213 0.31 -13.11 -2.90
N ASN A 214 -0.09 -14.33 -2.52
CA ASN A 214 -0.37 -15.50 -3.40
C ASN A 214 -1.50 -15.33 -4.44
N THR A 215 -2.08 -14.14 -4.54
CA THR A 215 -3.27 -13.87 -5.35
C THR A 215 -2.96 -13.21 -6.69
N GLY A 216 -1.69 -12.83 -6.94
CA GLY A 216 -1.20 -12.48 -8.27
C GLY A 216 -1.98 -11.33 -8.91
N TYR A 217 -1.99 -10.16 -8.27
CA TYR A 217 -2.67 -8.99 -8.81
C TYR A 217 -1.91 -8.42 -10.00
N TYR A 218 -2.48 -8.61 -11.19
CA TYR A 218 -1.98 -8.06 -12.44
C TYR A 218 -2.35 -6.58 -12.54
N LEU A 219 -1.35 -5.76 -12.78
CA LEU A 219 -1.50 -4.37 -13.20
C LEU A 219 -2.05 -4.27 -14.63
N GLN A 220 -3.32 -4.64 -14.82
CA GLN A 220 -4.01 -4.48 -16.10
C GLN A 220 -4.16 -3.00 -16.51
N PHE A 221 -4.02 -2.07 -15.57
CA PHE A 221 -4.17 -0.63 -15.85
C PHE A 221 -2.85 0.13 -16.05
N ILE A 222 -1.70 -0.37 -15.56
CA ILE A 222 -0.37 0.21 -15.86
C ILE A 222 0.20 -0.33 -17.18
N THR A 223 -0.35 -1.43 -17.71
CA THR A 223 0.11 -2.06 -18.96
C THR A 223 -0.46 -1.43 -20.24
N GLN A 224 -1.27 -0.36 -20.17
CA GLN A 224 -1.83 0.29 -21.37
C GLN A 224 -0.83 1.04 -22.26
N ALA A 225 0.46 1.05 -21.91
CA ALA A 225 1.54 1.49 -22.79
C ALA A 225 2.49 0.31 -23.09
N SER A 226 1.98 -0.76 -23.70
CA SER A 226 2.78 -1.90 -24.14
C SER A 226 3.74 -1.48 -25.26
N GLY A 227 4.97 -1.12 -24.90
CA GLY A 227 6.13 -1.10 -25.79
C GLY A 227 6.81 -2.47 -25.80
N THR A 228 7.17 -2.94 -27.00
CA THR A 228 8.02 -4.12 -27.22
C THR A 228 9.28 -4.04 -26.37
N GLY A 229 9.71 -5.17 -25.78
CA GLY A 229 10.73 -5.26 -24.72
C GLY A 229 11.92 -4.30 -24.82
N TYR A 230 12.37 -3.82 -23.64
CA TYR A 230 13.48 -2.88 -23.52
C TYR A 230 14.80 -3.65 -23.51
N SER A 231 15.61 -3.47 -24.56
CA SER A 231 16.95 -4.06 -24.72
C SER A 231 18.02 -3.10 -24.21
#